data_AF-A0A226MP76-F1
#
_entry.id   AF-A0A226MP76-F1
#
_cell.length_a   1.000
_cell.length_b   1.000
_cell.length_c   1.000
_cell.angle_alpha   90.00
_cell.angle_beta   90.00
_cell.angle_gamma   90.00
#
_symmetry.space_group_name_H-M   'P 1'
#
loop_
_entity.id
_entity.type
_entity.pdbx_description
1 polymer ?
#
loop_
_entity_poly.entity_id
_entity_poly.type
_entity_poly.pdbx_seq_one_letter_code
_entity_poly.pdbx_strand_id
1 'polypeptide(L)'
;MAAAEEEEEEEMRRRFMAPPVSGLRELRRRRRELGSRMELLIMETQAEVCRALAALDPGASFAVDTWERKEGKLPFCAMGVSSVIHPKNPHVPTMHFNYRYFEIEEADGTKQWWFGGGTDLTPTYLNEEDAVHFHKTLKEVCDKHDLKLYPKYKKWCDDYFYIKHRNERRGIGGIFFDDVDSPSKEEVFQFVQSCAKAVVPSYVPIVKKHCHDSYTPEEKLWQQLRRGRYVEFNLVYDRGTKFGLLTPGSRIESILMSLPLTARWEYMNTPPESSKEAEILEVLRNPKDWVH
;
A
#
# COMPACT_ATOMS: atom_id res chain seq x y z
N MET A 1 4.54 11.60 38.73
CA MET A 1 3.39 11.33 37.85
C MET A 1 3.50 12.15 36.57
N ALA A 2 3.48 13.49 36.62
CA ALA A 2 3.60 14.34 35.42
C ALA A 2 4.84 14.05 34.56
N ALA A 3 6.03 13.96 35.16
CA ALA A 3 7.27 13.67 34.41
C ALA A 3 7.28 12.29 33.71
N ALA A 4 6.60 11.29 34.28
CA ALA A 4 6.50 9.95 33.69
C ALA A 4 5.46 9.90 32.54
N GLU A 5 4.42 10.73 32.61
CA GLU A 5 3.45 10.90 31.52
C GLU A 5 4.06 11.68 30.35
N GLU A 6 4.92 12.67 30.64
CA GLU A 6 5.61 13.48 29.63
C GLU A 6 6.70 12.67 28.87
N GLU A 7 7.47 11.85 29.58
CA GLU A 7 8.47 10.94 29.00
C GLU A 7 7.82 9.87 28.12
N GLU A 8 6.66 9.36 28.53
CA GLU A 8 5.86 8.42 27.74
C GLU A 8 5.30 9.06 26.47
N GLU A 9 4.82 10.30 26.55
CA GLU A 9 4.32 11.04 25.39
C GLU A 9 5.43 11.33 24.38
N GLU A 10 6.66 11.61 24.87
CA GLU A 10 7.83 11.83 24.03
C GLU A 10 8.31 10.53 23.35
N GLU A 11 8.36 9.40 24.06
CA GLU A 11 8.66 8.08 23.48
C GLU A 11 7.65 7.74 22.36
N MET A 12 6.38 8.09 22.56
CA MET A 12 5.31 7.85 21.61
C MET A 12 5.42 8.71 20.36
N ARG A 13 5.76 9.99 20.50
CA ARG A 13 6.10 10.86 19.35
C ARG A 13 7.34 10.38 18.62
N ARG A 14 8.29 9.76 19.32
CA ARG A 14 9.46 9.10 18.71
C ARG A 14 9.13 7.78 18.03
N ARG A 15 8.01 7.13 18.33
CA ARG A 15 7.62 5.86 17.69
C ARG A 15 6.60 6.02 16.57
N PHE A 16 5.67 6.97 16.69
CA PHE A 16 4.53 7.14 15.80
C PHE A 16 4.47 8.53 15.16
N MET A 17 3.62 8.69 14.14
CA MET A 17 3.37 10.02 13.54
C MET A 17 2.40 10.86 14.38
N ALA A 18 1.49 10.21 15.12
CA ALA A 18 0.50 10.82 16.01
C ALA A 18 0.16 9.86 17.16
N PRO A 19 -0.53 10.32 18.23
CA PRO A 19 -1.06 9.44 19.27
C PRO A 19 -2.01 8.36 18.73
N PRO A 20 -2.12 7.19 19.38
CA PRO A 20 -3.01 6.12 18.94
C PRO A 20 -4.48 6.48 19.02
N VAL A 21 -5.27 5.93 18.09
CA VAL A 21 -6.71 6.20 17.97
C VAL A 21 -7.46 5.65 19.18
N SER A 22 -7.15 4.43 19.62
CA SER A 22 -7.78 3.83 20.81
C SER A 22 -7.28 4.44 22.12
N GLY A 23 -6.22 5.26 22.07
CA GLY A 23 -5.54 5.77 23.24
C GLY A 23 -4.59 4.77 23.92
N LEU A 24 -3.51 5.29 24.49
CA LEU A 24 -2.41 4.53 25.10
C LEU A 24 -2.83 3.59 26.23
N ARG A 25 -3.67 4.08 27.15
CA ARG A 25 -4.11 3.32 28.32
C ARG A 25 -4.87 2.06 27.90
N GLU A 26 -5.72 2.18 26.88
CA GLU A 26 -6.52 1.06 26.37
C GLU A 26 -5.64 0.04 25.65
N LEU A 27 -4.72 0.50 24.80
CA LEU A 27 -3.76 -0.39 24.13
C LEU A 27 -2.88 -1.15 25.11
N ARG A 28 -2.49 -0.54 26.23
CA ARG A 28 -1.75 -1.24 27.29
C ARG A 28 -2.60 -2.27 28.01
N ARG A 29 -3.84 -1.91 28.34
CA ARG A 29 -4.80 -2.82 28.99
C ARG A 29 -5.08 -4.05 28.13
N ARG A 30 -5.22 -3.87 26.82
CA ARG A 30 -5.57 -4.90 25.83
C ARG A 30 -4.38 -5.35 24.98
N ARG A 31 -3.15 -5.18 25.45
CA ARG A 31 -1.91 -5.45 24.68
C ARG A 31 -1.77 -6.85 24.07
N ARG A 32 -2.51 -7.84 24.61
CA ARG A 32 -2.51 -9.23 24.11
C ARG A 32 -3.56 -9.46 23.02
N GLU A 33 -4.55 -8.58 22.93
CA GLU A 33 -5.60 -8.67 21.93
C GLU A 33 -5.08 -8.27 20.56
N LEU A 34 -5.56 -8.97 19.54
CA LEU A 34 -5.10 -8.77 18.17
C LEU A 34 -5.37 -7.36 17.68
N GLY A 35 -6.53 -6.78 18.03
CA GLY A 35 -6.88 -5.42 17.64
C GLY A 35 -5.83 -4.40 18.10
N SER A 36 -5.40 -4.46 19.37
CA SER A 36 -4.36 -3.57 19.88
C SER A 36 -3.00 -3.80 19.21
N ARG A 37 -2.64 -5.06 18.92
CA ARG A 37 -1.39 -5.39 18.24
C ARG A 37 -1.38 -4.94 16.78
N MET A 38 -2.52 -5.05 16.10
CA MET A 38 -2.70 -4.57 14.74
C MET A 38 -2.69 -3.05 14.67
N GLU A 39 -3.32 -2.34 15.61
CA GLU A 39 -3.26 -0.88 15.70
C GLU A 39 -1.80 -0.40 15.86
N LEU A 40 -1.03 -1.03 16.75
CA LEU A 40 0.39 -0.71 16.90
C LEU A 40 1.16 -0.98 15.60
N LEU A 41 0.95 -2.13 14.96
CA LEU A 41 1.61 -2.47 13.70
C LEU A 41 1.36 -1.44 12.60
N ILE A 42 0.10 -1.01 12.39
CA ILE A 42 -0.24 -0.05 11.34
C ILE A 42 0.39 1.32 11.62
N MET A 43 0.44 1.74 12.88
CA MET A 43 1.04 3.00 13.28
C MET A 43 2.56 2.98 13.15
N GLU A 44 3.22 1.87 13.52
CA GLU A 44 4.67 1.67 13.31
C GLU A 44 5.00 1.72 11.82
N THR A 45 4.22 0.98 11.01
CA THR A 45 4.39 0.94 9.56
C THR A 45 4.25 2.33 8.95
N GLN A 46 3.24 3.10 9.37
CA GLN A 46 3.05 4.48 8.93
C GLN A 46 4.27 5.35 9.27
N ALA A 47 4.75 5.29 10.51
CA ALA A 47 5.87 6.11 10.96
C ALA A 47 7.18 5.73 10.24
N GLU A 48 7.46 4.45 10.09
CA GLU A 48 8.65 3.96 9.41
C GLU A 48 8.67 4.40 7.95
N VAL A 49 7.55 4.22 7.22
CA VAL A 49 7.42 4.64 5.83
C VAL A 49 7.54 6.17 5.70
N CYS A 50 6.81 6.95 6.50
CA CYS A 50 6.88 8.41 6.45
C CYS A 50 8.29 8.92 6.72
N ARG A 51 9.01 8.37 7.69
CA ARG A 51 10.40 8.76 7.99
C ARG A 51 11.35 8.38 6.87
N ALA A 52 11.21 7.18 6.32
CA ALA A 52 12.05 6.73 5.23
C ALA A 52 11.85 7.62 3.99
N LEU A 53 10.62 8.04 3.70
CA LEU A 53 10.31 8.97 2.60
C LEU A 53 10.80 10.39 2.89
N ALA A 54 10.59 10.91 4.11
CA ALA A 54 11.09 12.24 4.50
C ALA A 54 12.63 12.34 4.40
N ALA A 55 13.34 11.25 4.71
CA ALA A 55 14.79 11.19 4.53
C ALA A 55 15.22 11.23 3.05
N LEU A 56 14.34 10.87 2.11
CA LEU A 56 14.59 10.92 0.67
C LEU A 56 14.19 12.26 0.04
N ASP A 57 13.32 13.03 0.70
CA ASP A 57 12.84 14.33 0.25
C ASP A 57 12.93 15.38 1.36
N PRO A 58 14.16 15.84 1.70
CA PRO A 58 14.37 16.78 2.79
C PRO A 58 13.77 18.17 2.52
N GLY A 59 13.29 18.43 1.29
CA GLY A 59 12.63 19.68 0.91
C GLY A 59 11.15 19.73 1.27
N ALA A 60 10.56 18.63 1.75
CA ALA A 60 9.15 18.54 2.10
C ALA A 60 8.95 17.82 3.45
N SER A 61 7.77 18.00 4.04
CA SER A 61 7.36 17.32 5.26
C SER A 61 5.94 16.77 5.14
N PHE A 62 5.64 15.70 5.88
CA PHE A 62 4.28 15.19 5.99
C PHE A 62 3.49 16.07 6.94
N ALA A 63 2.36 16.62 6.47
CA ALA A 63 1.34 17.16 7.36
C ALA A 63 0.61 15.99 8.03
N VAL A 64 0.62 15.96 9.36
CA VAL A 64 -0.08 14.94 10.15
C VAL A 64 -1.44 15.49 10.57
N ASP A 65 -2.50 14.80 10.15
CA ASP A 65 -3.87 15.19 10.41
C ASP A 65 -4.65 14.04 11.04
N THR A 66 -4.92 14.17 12.34
CA THR A 66 -5.68 13.22 13.15
C THR A 66 -7.12 13.65 13.25
N TRP A 67 -8.05 12.73 13.03
CA TRP A 67 -9.49 13.04 12.99
C TRP A 67 -10.32 11.88 13.53
N GLU A 68 -11.53 12.22 13.96
CA GLU A 68 -12.52 11.28 14.51
C GLU A 68 -13.90 11.54 13.89
N ARG A 69 -14.77 10.53 13.94
CA ARG A 69 -16.18 10.66 13.55
C ARG A 69 -17.06 9.86 14.50
N LYS A 70 -18.33 10.24 14.63
CA LYS A 70 -19.30 9.48 15.42
C LYS A 70 -19.43 8.07 14.86
N GLU A 71 -19.32 7.08 15.74
CA GLU A 71 -19.38 5.66 15.38
C GLU A 71 -20.74 5.23 14.83
N GLY A 72 -20.72 4.20 13.99
CA GLY A 72 -21.92 3.47 13.57
C GLY A 72 -22.41 2.51 14.66
N LYS A 73 -23.64 2.03 14.53
CA LYS A 73 -24.31 1.20 15.57
C LYS A 73 -23.88 -0.28 15.61
N LEU A 74 -23.13 -0.77 14.62
CA LEU A 74 -22.79 -2.19 14.50
C LEU A 74 -21.47 -2.50 15.23
N PRO A 75 -21.39 -3.59 16.03
CA PRO A 75 -20.19 -3.96 16.76
C PRO A 75 -19.18 -4.67 15.83
N PHE A 76 -18.48 -3.87 15.03
CA PHE A 76 -17.35 -4.34 14.24
C PHE A 76 -16.13 -3.45 14.47
N CYS A 77 -14.95 -4.04 14.32
CA CYS A 77 -13.68 -3.33 14.32
C CYS A 77 -13.04 -3.49 12.95
N ALA A 78 -12.65 -2.36 12.34
CA ALA A 78 -11.90 -2.33 11.10
C ALA A 78 -10.73 -1.36 11.27
N MET A 79 -9.52 -1.83 10.97
CA MET A 79 -8.32 -1.02 11.06
C MET A 79 -7.35 -1.38 9.94
N GLY A 80 -6.55 -0.42 9.50
CA GLY A 80 -5.55 -0.67 8.47
C GLY A 80 -4.67 0.52 8.18
N VAL A 81 -3.55 0.25 7.54
CA VAL A 81 -2.70 1.26 6.90
C VAL A 81 -2.88 1.16 5.39
N SER A 82 -2.98 2.30 4.72
CA SER A 82 -3.04 2.40 3.27
C SER A 82 -2.15 3.54 2.81
N SER A 83 -1.36 3.33 1.76
CA SER A 83 -0.45 4.34 1.24
C SER A 83 -0.32 4.23 -0.28
N VAL A 84 -0.23 5.39 -0.93
CA VAL A 84 0.17 5.52 -2.32
C VAL A 84 1.26 6.58 -2.39
N ILE A 85 2.35 6.26 -3.09
CA ILE A 85 3.52 7.13 -3.22
C ILE A 85 3.76 7.38 -4.70
N HIS A 86 3.71 8.65 -5.12
CA HIS A 86 3.91 9.07 -6.50
C HIS A 86 5.20 9.90 -6.66
N PRO A 87 6.33 9.29 -7.01
CA PRO A 87 7.58 10.00 -7.21
C PRO A 87 7.54 11.03 -8.34
N LYS A 88 8.29 12.12 -8.20
CA LYS A 88 8.44 13.14 -9.24
C LYS A 88 9.20 12.62 -10.46
N ASN A 89 10.26 11.82 -10.26
CA ASN A 89 11.09 11.31 -11.35
C ASN A 89 10.38 10.17 -12.10
N PRO A 90 10.25 10.19 -13.44
CA PRO A 90 9.66 9.11 -14.24
C PRO A 90 10.28 7.73 -13.98
N HIS A 91 11.57 7.69 -13.65
CA HIS A 91 12.33 6.45 -13.45
C HIS A 91 12.12 5.81 -12.09
N VAL A 92 11.43 6.50 -11.16
CA VAL A 92 11.02 5.91 -9.88
C VAL A 92 9.56 5.46 -9.98
N PRO A 93 9.26 4.17 -9.75
CA PRO A 93 7.91 3.64 -9.84
C PRO A 93 6.99 4.23 -8.76
N THR A 94 5.70 4.36 -9.08
CA THR A 94 4.68 4.53 -8.04
C THR A 94 4.53 3.24 -7.25
N MET A 95 4.33 3.33 -5.93
CA MET A 95 4.03 2.16 -5.09
C MET A 95 2.70 2.36 -4.36
N HIS A 96 1.97 1.27 -4.20
CA HIS A 96 0.83 1.17 -3.30
C HIS A 96 1.04 0.04 -2.31
N PHE A 97 0.60 0.23 -1.06
CA PHE A 97 0.41 -0.88 -0.14
C PHE A 97 -0.78 -0.64 0.78
N ASN A 98 -1.37 -1.74 1.22
CA ASN A 98 -2.44 -1.76 2.20
C ASN A 98 -2.31 -2.99 3.10
N TYR A 99 -2.53 -2.83 4.40
CA TYR A 99 -2.67 -3.95 5.34
C TYR A 99 -3.79 -3.63 6.31
N ARG A 100 -4.79 -4.52 6.39
CA ARG A 100 -6.02 -4.29 7.15
C ARG A 100 -6.51 -5.54 7.87
N TYR A 101 -7.23 -5.31 8.94
CA TYR A 101 -7.86 -6.31 9.79
C TYR A 101 -9.32 -5.94 10.01
N PHE A 102 -10.18 -6.94 9.93
CA PHE A 102 -11.59 -6.85 10.28
C PHE A 102 -11.93 -7.88 11.35
N GLU A 103 -12.76 -7.49 12.31
CA GLU A 103 -13.38 -8.38 13.29
C GLU A 103 -14.83 -7.97 13.51
N ILE A 104 -15.74 -8.94 13.48
CA ILE A 104 -17.15 -8.76 13.80
C ILE A 104 -17.47 -9.70 14.96
N GLU A 105 -18.18 -9.17 15.96
CA GLU A 105 -18.73 -9.97 17.06
C GLU A 105 -20.17 -10.35 16.73
N GLU A 106 -20.43 -11.66 16.68
CA GLU A 106 -21.74 -12.24 16.40
C GLU A 106 -22.61 -12.28 17.67
N ALA A 107 -23.92 -12.49 17.50
CA ALA A 107 -24.89 -12.49 18.60
C ALA A 107 -24.63 -13.59 19.66
N ASP A 108 -23.93 -14.66 19.30
CA ASP A 108 -23.54 -15.76 20.19
C ASP A 108 -22.18 -15.53 20.88
N GLY A 109 -21.55 -14.37 20.65
CA GLY A 109 -20.23 -14.01 21.18
C GLY A 109 -19.06 -14.59 20.39
N THR A 110 -19.30 -15.32 19.29
CA THR A 110 -18.24 -15.74 18.38
C THR A 110 -17.72 -14.56 17.56
N LYS A 111 -16.48 -14.66 17.08
CA LYS A 111 -15.83 -13.60 16.33
C LYS A 111 -15.43 -14.09 14.95
N GLN A 112 -16.03 -13.51 13.92
CA GLN A 112 -15.54 -13.64 12.55
C GLN A 112 -14.45 -12.60 12.32
N TRP A 113 -13.40 -12.97 11.61
CA TRP A 113 -12.26 -12.10 11.38
C TRP A 113 -11.57 -12.48 10.09
N TRP A 114 -10.94 -11.49 9.46
CA TRP A 114 -10.10 -11.71 8.30
C TRP A 114 -9.09 -10.58 8.16
N PHE A 115 -8.00 -10.91 7.47
CA PHE A 115 -7.02 -9.94 7.01
C PHE A 115 -7.13 -9.74 5.51
N GLY A 116 -6.76 -8.53 5.09
CA GLY A 116 -6.54 -8.22 3.69
C GLY A 116 -5.33 -7.33 3.56
N GLY A 117 -4.75 -7.30 2.37
CA GLY A 117 -3.62 -6.44 2.11
C GLY A 117 -2.90 -6.73 0.81
N GLY A 118 -1.76 -6.10 0.67
CA GLY A 118 -0.92 -6.21 -0.49
C GLY A 118 0.08 -5.06 -0.59
N THR A 119 1.08 -5.27 -1.43
CA THR A 119 2.05 -4.25 -1.84
C THR A 119 2.27 -4.46 -3.33
N ASP A 120 2.10 -3.42 -4.14
CA ASP A 120 2.24 -3.48 -5.59
C ASP A 120 2.99 -2.28 -6.17
N LEU A 121 3.63 -2.50 -7.32
CA LEU A 121 4.53 -1.55 -7.97
C LEU A 121 4.03 -1.16 -9.37
N THR A 122 3.98 0.15 -9.63
CA THR A 122 3.51 0.76 -10.87
C THR A 122 4.60 1.61 -11.51
N PRO A 123 5.53 1.00 -12.27
CA PRO A 123 6.58 1.71 -12.98
C PRO A 123 6.07 2.50 -14.19
N THR A 124 6.76 3.60 -14.50
CA THR A 124 6.58 4.33 -15.76
C THR A 124 7.23 3.58 -16.92
N TYR A 125 8.46 3.08 -16.68
CA TYR A 125 9.27 2.30 -17.60
C TYR A 125 9.72 1.02 -16.92
N LEU A 126 9.89 -0.05 -17.70
CA LEU A 126 10.39 -1.29 -17.15
C LEU A 126 11.85 -1.14 -16.74
N ASN A 127 12.16 -1.55 -15.51
CA ASN A 127 13.50 -1.86 -15.05
C ASN A 127 13.44 -3.27 -14.45
N GLU A 128 14.14 -4.22 -15.08
CA GLU A 128 14.10 -5.63 -14.66
C GLU A 128 14.72 -5.84 -13.28
N GLU A 129 15.82 -5.14 -12.96
CA GLU A 129 16.48 -5.28 -11.66
C GLU A 129 15.56 -4.80 -10.52
N ASP A 130 14.83 -3.70 -10.74
CA ASP A 130 13.92 -3.16 -9.75
C ASP A 130 12.71 -4.06 -9.56
N ALA A 131 12.18 -4.61 -10.66
CA ALA A 131 11.10 -5.58 -10.62
C ALA A 131 11.51 -6.85 -9.85
N VAL A 132 12.70 -7.40 -10.13
CA VAL A 132 13.26 -8.54 -9.42
C VAL A 132 13.49 -8.20 -7.94
N HIS A 133 14.11 -7.06 -7.62
CA HIS A 133 14.35 -6.63 -6.23
C HIS A 133 13.06 -6.57 -5.42
N PHE A 134 12.04 -5.90 -5.97
CA PHE A 134 10.75 -5.75 -5.34
C PHE A 134 10.08 -7.10 -5.09
N HIS A 135 9.94 -7.91 -6.14
CA HIS A 135 9.27 -9.20 -6.05
C HIS A 135 10.03 -10.22 -5.21
N LYS A 136 11.37 -10.22 -5.26
CA LYS A 136 12.21 -11.06 -4.41
C LYS A 136 12.00 -10.74 -2.93
N THR A 137 11.97 -9.45 -2.58
CA THR A 137 11.75 -9.01 -1.20
C THR A 137 10.40 -9.50 -0.66
N LEU A 138 9.34 -9.41 -1.48
CA LEU A 138 8.01 -9.91 -1.11
C LEU A 138 7.97 -11.45 -1.02
N LYS A 139 8.62 -12.14 -1.96
CA LYS A 139 8.70 -13.60 -1.97
C LYS A 139 9.43 -14.14 -0.74
N GLU A 140 10.59 -13.58 -0.39
CA GLU A 140 11.35 -13.98 0.80
C GLU A 140 10.55 -13.84 2.10
N VAL A 141 9.59 -12.91 2.14
CA VAL A 141 8.68 -12.75 3.26
C VAL A 141 7.59 -13.81 3.23
N CYS A 142 6.91 -14.01 2.10
CA CYS A 142 5.90 -15.06 1.94
C CYS A 142 6.46 -16.46 2.24
N ASP A 143 7.66 -16.77 1.74
CA ASP A 143 8.31 -18.08 1.85
C ASP A 143 8.64 -18.47 3.30
N LYS A 144 8.76 -17.49 4.22
CA LYS A 144 8.93 -17.74 5.66
C LYS A 144 7.66 -18.29 6.33
N HIS A 145 6.50 -18.06 5.72
CA HIS A 145 5.20 -18.46 6.26
C HIS A 145 4.67 -19.70 5.52
N ASP A 146 4.64 -19.68 4.19
CA ASP A 146 4.37 -20.84 3.33
C ASP A 146 4.79 -20.51 1.88
N LEU A 147 5.56 -21.41 1.25
CA LEU A 147 6.05 -21.30 -0.13
C LEU A 147 4.95 -21.12 -1.18
N LYS A 148 3.70 -21.46 -0.85
CA LYS A 148 2.54 -21.29 -1.74
C LYS A 148 1.97 -19.88 -1.73
N LEU A 149 2.30 -19.05 -0.73
CA LEU A 149 1.70 -17.73 -0.56
C LEU A 149 2.11 -16.76 -1.67
N TYR A 150 3.40 -16.68 -2.00
CA TYR A 150 3.86 -15.75 -3.04
C TYR A 150 3.24 -16.08 -4.41
N PRO A 151 3.31 -17.32 -4.93
CA PRO A 151 2.67 -17.65 -6.22
C PRO A 151 1.17 -17.33 -6.24
N LYS A 152 0.45 -17.65 -5.14
CA LYS A 152 -0.99 -17.37 -5.01
C LYS A 152 -1.27 -15.87 -5.03
N TYR A 153 -0.60 -15.10 -4.19
CA TYR A 153 -0.89 -13.68 -4.01
C TYR A 153 -0.30 -12.80 -5.10
N LYS A 154 0.78 -13.22 -5.76
CA LYS A 154 1.28 -12.58 -6.97
C LYS A 154 0.29 -12.71 -8.11
N LYS A 155 -0.21 -13.93 -8.36
CA LYS A 155 -1.24 -14.14 -9.38
C LYS A 155 -2.49 -13.32 -9.07
N TRP A 156 -2.93 -13.30 -7.81
CA TRP A 156 -4.09 -12.51 -7.41
C TRP A 156 -3.86 -11.01 -7.62
N CYS A 157 -2.65 -10.51 -7.38
CA CYS A 157 -2.28 -9.13 -7.68
C CYS A 157 -2.38 -8.81 -9.18
N ASP A 158 -1.87 -9.70 -10.04
CA ASP A 158 -1.94 -9.57 -11.51
C ASP A 158 -3.40 -9.55 -12.02
N ASP A 159 -4.28 -10.33 -11.38
CA ASP A 159 -5.70 -10.42 -11.72
C ASP A 159 -6.51 -9.22 -11.18
N TYR A 160 -6.20 -8.73 -9.96
CA TYR A 160 -6.95 -7.65 -9.31
C TYR A 160 -6.71 -6.30 -9.97
N PHE A 161 -5.45 -5.95 -10.28
CA PHE A 161 -5.07 -4.64 -10.82
C PHE A 161 -5.21 -4.56 -12.35
N TYR A 162 -6.18 -5.27 -12.92
CA TYR A 162 -6.42 -5.34 -14.36
C TYR A 162 -7.42 -4.27 -14.85
N ILE A 163 -6.97 -3.42 -15.76
CA ILE A 163 -7.76 -2.36 -16.40
C ILE A 163 -8.47 -2.96 -17.62
N LYS A 164 -9.65 -3.53 -17.39
CA LYS A 164 -10.38 -4.33 -18.40
C LYS A 164 -10.53 -3.63 -19.75
N HIS A 165 -10.87 -2.34 -19.75
CA HIS A 165 -11.08 -1.58 -20.99
C HIS A 165 -9.79 -1.18 -21.73
N ARG A 166 -8.62 -1.39 -21.13
CA ARG A 166 -7.29 -1.16 -21.74
C ARG A 166 -6.56 -2.45 -22.07
N ASN A 167 -7.06 -3.59 -21.59
CA ASN A 167 -6.40 -4.89 -21.70
C ASN A 167 -4.98 -4.90 -21.11
N GLU A 168 -4.75 -4.15 -20.03
CA GLU A 168 -3.43 -4.05 -19.37
C GLU A 168 -3.60 -3.99 -17.84
N ARG A 169 -2.54 -4.32 -17.09
CA ARG A 169 -2.50 -4.11 -15.64
C ARG A 169 -2.06 -2.69 -15.33
N ARG A 170 -2.42 -2.22 -14.14
CA ARG A 170 -1.99 -0.91 -13.61
C ARG A 170 -0.46 -0.82 -13.56
N GLY A 171 0.18 -1.89 -13.09
CA GLY A 171 1.62 -2.00 -12.88
C GLY A 171 2.10 -3.45 -13.01
N ILE A 172 3.30 -3.73 -12.50
CA ILE A 172 3.97 -5.04 -12.58
C ILE A 172 3.63 -5.97 -11.41
N GLY A 173 2.54 -5.67 -10.71
CA GLY A 173 2.02 -6.48 -9.61
C GLY A 173 2.86 -6.37 -8.34
N GLY A 174 2.83 -7.46 -7.57
CA GLY A 174 3.38 -7.56 -6.23
C GLY A 174 2.67 -8.69 -5.50
N ILE A 175 2.12 -8.44 -4.31
CA ILE A 175 1.21 -9.39 -3.64
C ILE A 175 -0.13 -8.71 -3.37
N PHE A 176 -1.22 -9.46 -3.50
CA PHE A 176 -2.56 -9.05 -3.11
C PHE A 176 -3.30 -10.22 -2.46
N PHE A 177 -3.98 -9.94 -1.36
CA PHE A 177 -4.81 -10.89 -0.65
C PHE A 177 -6.00 -10.20 0.02
N ASP A 178 -7.11 -10.92 0.09
CA ASP A 178 -8.35 -10.51 0.74
C ASP A 178 -8.94 -11.74 1.41
N ASP A 179 -9.83 -11.53 2.40
CA ASP A 179 -10.56 -12.61 3.08
C ASP A 179 -9.65 -13.73 3.64
N VAL A 180 -8.50 -13.37 4.22
CA VAL A 180 -7.56 -14.35 4.82
C VAL A 180 -7.89 -14.55 6.31
N ASP A 181 -8.47 -15.71 6.62
CA ASP A 181 -8.99 -16.10 7.95
C ASP A 181 -8.40 -17.42 8.48
N SER A 182 -7.36 -17.93 7.83
CA SER A 182 -6.75 -19.24 8.10
C SER A 182 -5.22 -19.20 7.84
N PRO A 183 -4.41 -20.07 8.49
CA PRO A 183 -4.78 -21.19 9.36
C PRO A 183 -5.20 -20.77 10.78
N SER A 184 -4.66 -19.67 11.31
CA SER A 184 -5.08 -19.11 12.59
C SER A 184 -4.86 -17.59 12.61
N LYS A 185 -5.57 -16.90 13.51
CA LYS A 185 -5.50 -15.44 13.66
C LYS A 185 -4.07 -14.95 13.95
N GLU A 186 -3.31 -15.71 14.73
CA GLU A 186 -1.94 -15.38 15.09
C GLU A 186 -0.98 -15.57 13.91
N GLU A 187 -1.07 -16.70 13.20
CA GLU A 187 -0.21 -16.98 12.05
C GLU A 187 -0.43 -15.97 10.93
N VAL A 188 -1.69 -15.64 10.62
CA VAL A 188 -2.01 -14.61 9.61
C VAL A 188 -1.52 -13.23 10.06
N PHE A 189 -1.63 -12.89 11.34
CA PHE A 189 -1.07 -11.64 11.85
C PHE A 189 0.45 -11.57 11.69
N GLN A 190 1.18 -12.65 11.97
CA GLN A 190 2.63 -12.71 11.78
C GLN A 190 3.02 -12.57 10.31
N PHE A 191 2.25 -13.17 9.40
CA PHE A 191 2.39 -12.98 7.96
C PHE A 191 2.22 -11.50 7.58
N VAL A 192 1.10 -10.88 7.97
CA VAL A 192 0.81 -9.46 7.70
C VAL A 192 1.88 -8.54 8.30
N GLN A 193 2.35 -8.81 9.53
CA GLN A 193 3.45 -8.07 10.14
C GLN A 193 4.73 -8.16 9.32
N SER A 194 5.05 -9.35 8.80
CA SER A 194 6.25 -9.55 7.98
C SER A 194 6.13 -8.80 6.65
N CYS A 195 4.95 -8.81 6.03
CA CYS A 195 4.68 -8.06 4.80
C CYS A 195 4.76 -6.55 5.02
N ALA A 196 4.22 -6.03 6.12
CA ALA A 196 4.31 -4.61 6.47
C ALA A 196 5.77 -4.14 6.64
N LYS A 197 6.59 -4.95 7.33
CA LYS A 197 8.05 -4.70 7.48
C LYS A 197 8.84 -4.79 6.16
N ALA A 198 8.27 -5.41 5.13
CA ALA A 198 8.89 -5.54 3.82
C ALA A 198 8.73 -4.30 2.94
N VAL A 199 7.79 -3.40 3.28
CA VAL A 199 7.45 -2.23 2.46
C VAL A 199 8.67 -1.35 2.21
N VAL A 200 9.34 -0.90 3.28
CA VAL A 200 10.53 -0.04 3.18
C VAL A 200 11.67 -0.70 2.40
N PRO A 201 12.15 -1.93 2.73
CA PRO A 201 13.25 -2.56 2.00
C PRO A 201 12.89 -2.92 0.55
N SER A 202 11.62 -3.17 0.24
CA SER A 202 11.20 -3.46 -1.15
C SER A 202 11.26 -2.24 -2.06
N TYR A 203 11.16 -1.01 -1.51
CA TYR A 203 10.92 0.19 -2.31
C TYR A 203 11.98 1.28 -2.15
N VAL A 204 12.42 1.58 -0.94
CA VAL A 204 13.39 2.66 -0.69
C VAL A 204 14.70 2.49 -1.46
N PRO A 205 15.27 1.29 -1.63
CA PRO A 205 16.44 1.09 -2.48
C PRO A 205 16.21 1.52 -3.94
N ILE A 206 15.02 1.24 -4.49
CA ILE A 206 14.64 1.64 -5.85
C ILE A 206 14.57 3.17 -5.95
N VAL A 207 13.93 3.82 -4.98
CA VAL A 207 13.85 5.30 -4.96
C VAL A 207 15.23 5.93 -4.89
N LYS A 208 16.11 5.44 -4.00
CA LYS A 208 17.48 5.96 -3.86
C LYS A 208 18.30 5.80 -5.14
N LYS A 209 18.11 4.70 -5.85
CA LYS A 209 18.81 4.39 -7.10
C LYS A 209 18.41 5.36 -8.22
N HIS A 210 17.13 5.73 -8.30
CA HIS A 210 16.56 6.40 -9.47
C HIS A 210 16.08 7.84 -9.24
N CYS A 211 16.02 8.34 -8.00
CA CYS A 211 15.45 9.67 -7.73
C CYS A 211 16.21 10.82 -8.40
N HIS A 212 17.50 10.65 -8.68
CA HIS A 212 18.38 11.62 -9.32
C HIS A 212 18.65 11.36 -10.80
N ASP A 213 18.01 10.34 -11.39
CA ASP A 213 18.20 10.03 -12.80
C ASP A 213 17.74 11.19 -13.68
N SER A 214 18.51 11.49 -14.72
CA SER A 214 18.10 12.47 -15.73
C SER A 214 16.92 11.92 -16.52
N TYR A 215 15.95 12.77 -16.82
CA TYR A 215 14.81 12.40 -17.65
C TYR A 215 14.48 13.50 -18.66
N THR A 216 13.95 13.08 -19.81
CA THR A 216 13.52 13.93 -20.89
C THR A 216 12.08 14.45 -20.68
N PRO A 217 11.67 15.54 -21.35
CA PRO A 217 10.27 15.97 -21.37
C PRO A 217 9.32 14.87 -21.85
N GLU A 218 9.73 14.05 -22.81
CA GLU A 218 8.97 12.92 -23.35
C GLU A 218 8.74 11.84 -22.29
N GLU A 219 9.78 11.48 -21.52
CA GLU A 219 9.67 10.54 -20.40
C GLU A 219 8.74 11.08 -19.32
N LYS A 220 8.76 12.39 -19.08
CA LYS A 220 7.85 13.04 -18.14
C LYS A 220 6.40 13.01 -18.63
N LEU A 221 6.18 13.18 -19.94
CA LEU A 221 4.87 13.09 -20.57
C LEU A 221 4.33 11.65 -20.51
N TRP A 222 5.17 10.66 -20.78
CA TRP A 222 4.81 9.25 -20.63
C TRP A 222 4.42 8.91 -19.18
N GLN A 223 5.15 9.42 -18.18
CA GLN A 223 4.75 9.30 -16.78
C GLN A 223 3.33 9.84 -16.54
N GLN A 224 2.95 10.97 -17.15
CA GLN A 224 1.60 11.52 -16.97
C GLN A 224 0.52 10.61 -17.58
N LEU A 225 0.80 9.97 -18.72
CA LEU A 225 -0.10 8.99 -19.34
C LEU A 225 -0.24 7.74 -18.48
N ARG A 226 0.87 7.21 -17.94
CA ARG A 226 0.85 6.08 -16.98
C ARG A 226 0.11 6.43 -15.69
N ARG A 227 0.25 7.65 -15.17
CA ARG A 227 -0.55 8.15 -14.04
C ARG A 227 -2.04 8.27 -14.39
N GLY A 228 -2.38 8.61 -15.63
CA GLY A 228 -3.76 8.56 -16.13
C GLY A 228 -4.37 7.16 -16.00
N ARG A 229 -3.59 6.10 -16.29
CA ARG A 229 -4.02 4.70 -16.09
C ARG A 229 -4.22 4.34 -14.62
N TYR A 230 -3.38 4.88 -13.73
CA TYR A 230 -3.57 4.73 -12.28
C TYR A 230 -4.91 5.31 -11.82
N VAL A 231 -5.25 6.51 -12.29
CA VAL A 231 -6.53 7.17 -12.03
C VAL A 231 -7.71 6.39 -12.63
N GLU A 232 -7.58 5.92 -13.88
CA GLU A 232 -8.60 5.07 -14.53
C GLU A 232 -8.93 3.84 -13.68
N PHE A 233 -7.92 3.15 -13.14
CA PHE A 233 -8.15 2.00 -12.28
C PHE A 233 -8.90 2.39 -11.00
N ASN A 234 -8.41 3.39 -10.27
CA ASN A 234 -8.96 3.75 -8.96
C ASN A 234 -10.42 4.23 -9.07
N LEU A 235 -10.76 4.99 -10.12
CA LEU A 235 -12.12 5.53 -10.27
C LEU A 235 -13.12 4.53 -10.83
N VAL A 236 -12.67 3.54 -11.61
CA VAL A 236 -13.57 2.61 -12.32
C VAL A 236 -13.67 1.24 -11.65
N TYR A 237 -12.54 0.70 -11.17
CA TYR A 237 -12.42 -0.70 -10.77
C TYR A 237 -12.07 -0.91 -9.30
N ASP A 238 -11.38 0.03 -8.65
CA ASP A 238 -10.96 -0.19 -7.26
C ASP A 238 -12.17 -0.29 -6.31
N ARG A 239 -12.27 -1.45 -5.65
CA ARG A 239 -13.38 -1.73 -4.73
C ARG A 239 -13.37 -0.78 -3.54
N GLY A 240 -12.18 -0.47 -3.01
CA GLY A 240 -12.00 0.40 -1.86
C GLY A 240 -12.46 1.83 -2.15
N THR A 241 -11.98 2.43 -3.25
CA THR A 241 -12.40 3.76 -3.68
C THR A 241 -13.90 3.82 -3.95
N LYS A 242 -14.44 2.86 -4.72
CA LYS A 242 -15.88 2.86 -5.05
C LYS A 242 -16.76 2.72 -3.81
N PHE A 243 -16.43 1.81 -2.91
CA PHE A 243 -17.16 1.64 -1.65
C PHE A 243 -17.08 2.89 -0.77
N GLY A 244 -15.89 3.48 -0.62
CA GLY A 244 -15.69 4.69 0.16
C GLY A 244 -16.51 5.88 -0.36
N LEU A 245 -16.52 6.12 -1.67
CA LEU A 245 -17.28 7.21 -2.29
C LEU A 245 -18.80 7.04 -2.16
N LEU A 246 -19.29 5.79 -2.13
CA LEU A 246 -20.71 5.48 -2.00
C LEU A 246 -21.18 5.43 -0.53
N THR A 247 -20.26 5.36 0.44
CA THR A 247 -20.59 5.25 1.86
C THR A 247 -20.78 6.64 2.48
N PRO A 248 -22.00 6.99 2.96
CA PRO A 248 -22.27 8.28 3.58
C PRO A 248 -21.36 8.58 4.77
N GLY A 249 -20.89 9.82 4.88
CA GLY A 249 -20.01 10.25 5.99
C GLY A 249 -18.58 9.69 5.92
N SER A 250 -18.17 9.11 4.79
CA SER A 250 -16.77 8.77 4.54
C SER A 250 -15.95 10.02 4.27
N ARG A 251 -14.69 10.00 4.69
CA ARG A 251 -13.76 11.09 4.50
C ARG A 251 -13.22 11.07 3.07
N ILE A 252 -13.80 11.89 2.19
CA ILE A 252 -13.49 11.92 0.76
C ILE A 252 -12.00 12.19 0.50
N GLU A 253 -11.38 13.12 1.22
CA GLU A 253 -9.94 13.42 1.11
C GLU A 253 -9.05 12.21 1.40
N SER A 254 -9.45 11.34 2.35
CA SER A 254 -8.71 10.11 2.64
C SER A 254 -8.91 9.04 1.54
N ILE A 255 -10.05 9.03 0.87
CA ILE A 255 -10.33 8.12 -0.25
C ILE A 255 -9.53 8.53 -1.49
N LEU A 256 -9.47 9.83 -1.76
CA LEU A 256 -8.82 10.40 -2.94
C LEU A 256 -7.32 10.64 -2.76
N MET A 257 -6.75 10.37 -1.58
CA MET A 257 -5.30 10.36 -1.31
C MET A 257 -4.48 9.58 -2.35
N SER A 258 -5.11 8.57 -2.97
CA SER A 258 -4.48 7.74 -3.99
C SER A 258 -4.27 8.43 -5.34
N LEU A 259 -4.85 9.61 -5.58
CA LEU A 259 -4.74 10.29 -6.86
C LEU A 259 -3.41 11.05 -6.98
N PRO A 260 -2.72 11.00 -8.12
CA PRO A 260 -1.49 11.74 -8.34
C PRO A 260 -1.75 13.24 -8.47
N LEU A 261 -0.74 14.05 -8.15
CA LEU A 261 -0.80 15.52 -8.31
C LEU A 261 -1.20 15.96 -9.72
N THR A 262 -0.73 15.24 -10.74
CA THR A 262 -1.03 15.46 -12.15
C THR A 262 -1.14 14.13 -12.89
N ALA A 263 -2.01 14.09 -13.89
CA ALA A 263 -2.19 12.98 -14.83
C ALA A 263 -2.57 13.53 -16.21
N ARG A 264 -2.41 12.72 -17.26
CA ARG A 264 -2.73 13.09 -18.66
C ARG A 264 -3.52 11.98 -19.34
N TRP A 265 -4.45 12.41 -20.20
CA TRP A 265 -5.11 11.56 -21.19
C TRP A 265 -4.89 12.17 -22.57
N GLU A 266 -4.58 11.34 -23.55
CA GLU A 266 -4.31 11.75 -24.91
C GLU A 266 -4.97 10.77 -25.87
N TYR A 267 -5.61 11.31 -26.90
CA TYR A 267 -6.34 10.53 -27.90
C TYR A 267 -5.36 9.74 -28.78
N MET A 268 -5.58 8.43 -28.92
CA MET A 268 -4.84 7.54 -29.82
C MET A 268 -3.30 7.57 -29.67
N ASN A 269 -2.80 7.87 -28.47
CA ASN A 269 -1.36 7.80 -28.19
C ASN A 269 -0.88 6.34 -28.22
N THR A 270 -0.17 5.97 -29.28
CA THR A 270 0.44 4.65 -29.48
C THR A 270 1.96 4.84 -29.57
N PRO A 271 2.75 4.27 -28.64
CA PRO A 271 4.20 4.41 -28.70
C PRO A 271 4.80 3.60 -29.87
N PRO A 272 6.00 3.97 -30.37
CA PRO A 272 6.72 3.18 -31.36
C PRO A 272 7.04 1.76 -30.83
N GLU A 273 6.95 0.74 -31.69
CA GLU A 273 7.09 -0.67 -31.26
C GLU A 273 8.43 -1.02 -30.62
N SER A 274 9.52 -0.34 -31.01
CA SER A 274 10.87 -0.57 -30.48
C SER A 274 11.22 0.31 -29.27
N SER A 275 10.23 1.00 -28.67
CA SER A 275 10.48 1.95 -27.59
C SER A 275 10.30 1.33 -26.20
N LYS A 276 10.86 1.99 -25.17
CA LYS A 276 10.69 1.55 -23.76
C LYS A 276 9.23 1.63 -23.30
N GLU A 277 8.45 2.53 -23.88
CA GLU A 277 7.00 2.64 -23.67
C GLU A 277 6.27 1.40 -24.19
N ALA A 278 6.63 0.88 -25.36
CA ALA A 278 6.06 -0.36 -25.88
C ALA A 278 6.46 -1.57 -25.03
N GLU A 279 7.72 -1.64 -24.58
CA GLU A 279 8.23 -2.69 -23.69
C GLU A 279 7.43 -2.79 -22.38
N ILE A 280 7.20 -1.67 -21.67
CA ILE A 280 6.39 -1.71 -20.46
C ILE A 280 4.95 -2.12 -20.75
N LEU A 281 4.34 -1.62 -21.84
CA LEU A 281 2.97 -2.01 -22.19
C LEU A 281 2.83 -3.51 -22.46
N GLU A 282 3.83 -4.15 -23.05
CA GLU A 282 3.83 -5.59 -23.29
C GLU A 282 3.75 -6.38 -21.98
N VAL A 283 4.59 -6.02 -21.01
CA VAL A 283 4.56 -6.66 -19.68
C VAL A 283 3.24 -6.40 -18.94
N LEU A 284 2.62 -5.24 -19.13
CA LEU A 284 1.32 -4.95 -18.51
C LEU A 284 0.18 -5.74 -19.17
N ARG A 285 0.28 -6.07 -20.46
CA ARG A 285 -0.68 -6.95 -21.16
C ARG A 285 -0.43 -8.43 -20.87
N ASN A 286 0.82 -8.81 -20.65
CA ASN A 286 1.27 -10.18 -20.45
C ASN A 286 2.22 -10.23 -19.23
N PRO A 287 1.69 -10.36 -17.99
CA PRO A 287 2.49 -10.35 -16.78
C PRO A 287 3.40 -11.56 -16.80
N LYS A 288 4.66 -11.33 -16.43
CA LYS A 288 5.66 -12.38 -16.33
C LYS A 288 5.98 -12.68 -14.88
N ASP A 289 6.70 -13.78 -14.66
CA ASP A 289 7.26 -14.09 -13.36
C ASP A 289 8.61 -13.38 -13.23
N TRP A 290 8.79 -12.68 -12.11
CA TRP A 290 10.00 -11.89 -11.83
C TRP A 290 11.02 -12.68 -11.02
N VAL A 291 10.55 -13.65 -10.24
CA VAL A 291 11.35 -14.49 -9.36
C VAL A 291 10.75 -15.89 -9.31
N HIS A 292 11.61 -16.89 -9.10
CA HIS A 292 11.25 -18.30 -8.99
C HIS A 292 11.51 -18.82 -7.57
#